data_AF-A0A316LY08-F1
#
_entry.id   AF-A0A316LY08-F1
#
_cell.length_a   1.000
_cell.length_b   1.000
_cell.length_c   1.000
_cell.angle_alpha   90.00
_cell.angle_beta   90.00
_cell.angle_gamma   90.00
#
_symmetry.space_group_name_H-M   'P 1'
#
loop_
_entity.id
_entity.type
_entity.pdbx_description
1 polymer ?
#
loop_
_entity_poly.entity_id
_entity_poly.type
_entity_poly.pdbx_seq_one_letter_code
_entity_poly.pdbx_strand_id
1 'polypeptide(L)'
;MTAIVRAAALSLIELISLLLFVRAILSWFTGISGGRLYEILCFLTEPILMPFRILFDKLGIGRNFPLDLSFLATILTLQLLTVLL
;
A
#
# COMPACT_ATOMS: atom_id res chain seq x y z
N MET A 1 -16.09 23.96 -1.27
CA MET A 1 -16.23 22.58 -1.78
C MET A 1 -14.88 21.92 -2.02
N THR A 2 -13.94 22.58 -2.70
CA THR A 2 -12.57 22.08 -2.93
C THR A 2 -11.81 21.69 -1.65
N ALA A 3 -11.91 22.49 -0.57
CA ALA A 3 -11.24 22.20 0.69
C ALA A 3 -11.72 20.90 1.37
N ILE A 4 -13.03 20.60 1.30
CA ILE A 4 -13.60 19.38 1.89
C ILE A 4 -13.15 18.14 1.09
N VAL A 5 -13.17 18.24 -0.25
CA VAL A 5 -12.71 17.16 -1.14
C VAL A 5 -11.22 16.89 -0.91
N ARG A 6 -10.40 17.95 -0.81
CA ARG A 6 -8.97 17.82 -0.48
C ARG A 6 -8.75 17.14 0.86
N ALA A 7 -9.44 17.61 1.91
CA ALA A 7 -9.32 17.01 3.23
C ALA A 7 -9.72 15.53 3.24
N ALA A 8 -10.84 15.18 2.59
CA ALA A 8 -11.28 13.80 2.47
C ALA A 8 -10.28 12.92 1.71
N ALA A 9 -9.68 13.44 0.62
CA ALA A 9 -8.66 12.72 -0.13
C ALA A 9 -7.39 12.49 0.70
N LEU A 10 -6.90 13.51 1.41
CA LEU A 10 -5.74 13.41 2.29
C LEU A 10 -5.98 12.40 3.42
N SER A 11 -7.13 12.47 4.10
CA SER A 11 -7.49 11.51 5.15
C SER A 11 -7.59 10.08 4.63
N LEU A 12 -8.10 9.88 3.42
CA LEU A 12 -8.15 8.56 2.79
C LEU A 12 -6.74 8.03 2.47
N ILE A 13 -5.86 8.87 1.94
CA ILE A 13 -4.47 8.50 1.65
C ILE A 13 -3.72 8.14 2.94
N GLU A 14 -3.88 8.92 4.00
CA GLU A 14 -3.29 8.63 5.31
C GLU A 14 -3.81 7.31 5.88
N LEU A 15 -5.11 7.05 5.80
CA LEU A 15 -5.71 5.80 6.25
C LEU A 15 -5.14 4.60 5.48
N ILE A 16 -5.09 4.67 4.14
CA ILE A 16 -4.53 3.60 3.31
C ILE A 16 -3.05 3.38 3.62
N SER A 17 -2.28 4.46 3.80
CA SER A 17 -0.86 4.40 4.15
C SER A 17 -0.65 3.71 5.50
N LEU A 18 -1.50 4.01 6.49
CA LEU A 18 -1.48 3.34 7.78
C LEU A 18 -1.81 1.84 7.65
N LEU A 19 -2.83 1.47 6.86
CA LEU A 19 -3.18 0.07 6.65
C LEU A 19 -2.05 -0.71 5.95
N LEU A 20 -1.40 -0.11 4.95
CA LEU A 20 -0.20 -0.68 4.31
C LEU A 20 0.92 -0.86 5.34
N PHE A 21 1.21 0.15 6.15
CA PHE A 21 2.24 0.07 7.17
C PHE A 21 1.96 -1.07 8.17
N VAL A 22 0.73 -1.18 8.67
CA VAL A 22 0.32 -2.29 9.54
C VAL A 22 0.46 -3.63 8.84
N ARG A 23 0.01 -3.76 7.58
CA ARG A 23 0.18 -4.98 6.78
C ARG A 23 1.64 -5.38 6.64
N ALA A 24 2.54 -4.43 6.38
CA ALA A 24 3.98 -4.68 6.24
C ALA A 24 4.61 -5.14 7.56
N ILE A 25 4.21 -4.57 8.69
CA ILE A 25 4.67 -5.03 10.00
C ILE A 25 4.16 -6.45 10.27
N LEU A 26 2.87 -6.69 10.07
CA LEU A 26 2.25 -7.98 10.37
C LEU A 26 2.74 -9.12 9.47
N SER A 27 3.21 -8.82 8.25
CA SER A 27 3.74 -9.85 7.35
C SER A 27 5.02 -10.50 7.86
N TRP A 28 5.76 -9.86 8.77
CA TRP A 28 6.92 -10.48 9.43
C TRP A 28 6.55 -11.47 10.55
N PHE A 29 5.30 -11.46 11.01
CA PHE A 29 4.85 -12.36 12.07
C PHE A 29 4.11 -13.56 11.46
N THR A 30 4.81 -14.69 11.35
CA THR A 30 4.32 -15.92 10.69
C THR A 30 3.04 -16.50 11.29
N GLY A 31 2.76 -16.27 12.58
CA GLY A 31 1.51 -16.68 13.24
C GLY A 31 0.31 -15.77 12.95
N ILE A 32 0.54 -14.56 12.43
CA ILE A 32 -0.49 -13.55 12.15
C ILE A 32 -0.77 -13.46 10.65
N SER A 33 0.24 -13.72 9.80
CA SER A 33 0.22 -13.60 8.34
C SER A 33 -0.73 -14.56 7.57
N GLY A 34 -1.66 -15.21 8.26
CA GLY A 34 -2.76 -15.99 7.70
C GLY A 34 -4.05 -15.92 8.52
N GLY A 35 -4.11 -15.01 9.50
CA GLY A 35 -5.29 -14.79 10.32
C GLY A 35 -6.27 -13.83 9.65
N ARG A 36 -7.53 -13.88 10.09
CA ARG A 36 -8.63 -13.07 9.56
C ARG A 36 -8.33 -11.56 9.50
N LEU A 37 -7.59 -11.03 10.49
CA LEU A 37 -7.18 -9.62 10.49
C LEU A 37 -6.22 -9.30 9.35
N TYR A 38 -5.23 -10.16 9.10
CA TYR A 38 -4.29 -9.97 8.00
C TYR A 38 -4.96 -10.11 6.63
N GLU A 39 -5.93 -11.03 6.49
CA GLU A 39 -6.73 -11.16 5.28
C GLU A 39 -7.56 -9.90 5.00
N ILE A 40 -8.18 -9.30 6.02
CA ILE A 40 -8.91 -8.02 5.89
C ILE A 40 -7.96 -6.91 5.45
N LEU A 41 -6.76 -6.82 6.05
CA LEU A 41 -5.76 -5.84 5.65
C LEU A 41 -5.33 -6.05 4.20
N CYS A 42 -5.11 -7.29 3.78
CA CYS A 42 -4.82 -7.61 2.38
C CYS A 42 -5.97 -7.17 1.47
N PHE A 43 -7.21 -7.54 1.79
CA PHE A 43 -8.39 -7.19 1.01
C PHE A 43 -8.54 -5.67 0.80
N LEU A 44 -8.31 -4.88 1.85
CA LEU A 44 -8.43 -3.42 1.78
C LEU A 44 -7.28 -2.76 1.03
N THR A 45 -6.06 -3.30 1.14
CA THR A 45 -4.85 -2.65 0.59
C THR A 45 -4.44 -3.17 -0.79
N GLU A 46 -4.82 -4.39 -1.16
CA GLU A 46 -4.43 -5.02 -2.42
C GLU A 46 -4.88 -4.24 -3.66
N PRO A 47 -6.10 -3.66 -3.74
CA PRO A 47 -6.49 -2.88 -4.91
C PRO A 47 -5.57 -1.68 -5.20
N ILE A 48 -4.92 -1.13 -4.18
CA ILE A 48 -3.97 -0.01 -4.29
C ILE A 48 -2.56 -0.50 -4.68
N LEU A 49 -2.20 -1.69 -4.20
CA LEU A 49 -0.90 -2.34 -4.40
C LEU A 49 -0.79 -3.04 -5.77
N MET A 50 -1.88 -3.67 -6.23
CA MET A 50 -1.96 -4.50 -7.43
C MET A 50 -1.50 -3.79 -8.72
N PRO A 51 -1.84 -2.50 -8.97
CA PRO A 51 -1.35 -1.80 -10.16
C PRO A 51 0.18 -1.75 -10.23
N PHE A 52 0.85 -1.55 -9.09
CA PHE A 52 2.31 -1.54 -9.00
C PHE A 52 2.88 -2.93 -9.16
N ARG A 53 2.24 -3.97 -8.61
CA ARG A 53 2.64 -5.37 -8.79
C ARG A 53 2.61 -5.77 -10.27
N ILE A 54 1.52 -5.45 -10.95
CA ILE A 54 1.35 -5.71 -12.38
C ILE A 54 2.41 -4.95 -13.19
N LEU A 55 2.64 -3.68 -12.86
CA LEU A 55 3.64 -2.85 -13.54
C LEU A 55 5.06 -3.42 -13.36
N PHE A 56 5.45 -3.75 -12.13
CA PHE A 56 6.78 -4.24 -11.81
C PHE A 56 7.03 -5.62 -12.43
N ASP A 57 6.04 -6.51 -12.43
CA ASP A 57 6.16 -7.81 -13.08
C ASP A 57 6.30 -7.67 -14.60
N LYS A 58 5.51 -6.81 -15.24
CA LYS A 58 5.63 -6.52 -16.69
C LYS A 58 6.99 -5.95 -17.07
N LEU A 59 7.58 -5.12 -16.21
CA LEU A 59 8.90 -4.53 -16.42
C LEU A 59 10.06 -5.44 -15.96
N GLY A 60 9.75 -6.59 -15.35
CA GLY A 60 10.75 -7.50 -14.78
C GLY A 60 11.53 -6.92 -13.59
N ILE A 61 11.01 -5.89 -12.93
CA ILE A 61 11.66 -5.20 -11.80
C ILE A 61 11.45 -6.02 -10.52
N GLY A 62 12.53 -6.25 -9.76
CA GLY A 62 12.44 -6.85 -8.43
C GLY A 62 12.31 -8.38 -8.37
N ARG A 63 12.35 -9.09 -9.51
CA ARG A 63 12.21 -10.56 -9.57
C ARG A 63 13.21 -11.34 -8.71
N ASN A 64 14.42 -10.79 -8.49
CA ASN A 64 15.46 -11.38 -7.65
C ASN A 64 15.81 -10.50 -6.43
N PHE A 65 14.94 -9.57 -6.06
CA PHE A 65 15.19 -8.66 -4.94
C PHE A 65 14.42 -9.14 -3.71
N PRO A 66 15.05 -9.19 -2.52
CA PRO A 66 14.41 -9.72 -1.31
C PRO A 66 13.28 -8.83 -0.76
N LEU A 67 13.19 -7.57 -1.20
CA LEU A 67 12.12 -6.66 -0.77
C LEU A 67 11.05 -6.52 -1.85
N ASP A 68 9.80 -6.38 -1.43
CA ASP A 68 8.69 -6.07 -2.32
C ASP A 68 8.79 -4.59 -2.78
N LEU A 69 9.46 -4.39 -3.92
CA LEU A 69 9.63 -3.06 -4.50
C LEU A 69 8.30 -2.43 -4.95
N SER A 70 7.30 -3.26 -5.28
CA SER A 70 5.97 -2.75 -5.62
C SER A 70 5.31 -2.10 -4.41
N PHE A 71 5.51 -2.69 -3.23
CA PHE A 71 5.06 -2.13 -1.95
C PHE A 71 5.70 -0.79 -1.63
N LEU A 72 7.02 -0.70 -1.81
CA LEU A 72 7.74 0.55 -1.64
C LEU A 72 7.24 1.63 -2.62
N ALA A 73 7.07 1.27 -3.90
CA ALA A 73 6.57 2.17 -4.92
C ALA A 73 5.15 2.69 -4.61
N THR A 74 4.27 1.82 -4.09
CA THR A 74 2.93 2.21 -3.65
C THR A 74 2.99 3.26 -2.53
N ILE A 75 3.76 3.02 -1.47
CA ILE A 75 3.89 3.97 -0.37
C ILE A 75 4.48 5.30 -0.86
N LEU A 76 5.56 5.27 -1.64
CA LEU A 76 6.18 6.50 -2.17
C LEU A 76 5.20 7.29 -3.04
N THR A 77 4.38 6.61 -3.84
CA THR A 77 3.35 7.27 -4.66
C THR A 77 2.28 7.92 -3.80
N LEU A 78 1.81 7.24 -2.75
CA LEU A 78 0.84 7.82 -1.82
C LEU A 78 1.40 9.06 -1.11
N GLN A 79 2.67 9.02 -0.66
CA GLN A 79 3.32 10.18 -0.04
C GLN A 79 3.49 11.34 -1.03
N LEU A 80 3.81 11.04 -2.28
CA LEU A 80 3.87 12.05 -3.33
C LEU A 80 2.49 12.70 -3.54
N LEU A 81 1.41 11.92 -3.59
CA LEU A 81 0.05 12.48 -3.67
C LEU A 81 -0.28 13.37 -2.47
N THR A 82 0.09 12.98 -1.25
CA THR A 82 -0.11 13.82 -0.05
C THR A 82 0.58 15.17 -0.16
N VAL A 83 1.78 15.22 -0.73
CA VAL A 83 2.53 16.47 -0.94
C VAL A 83 1.92 17.33 -2.04
N LEU A 84 1.35 16.70 -3.08
CA LEU A 84 0.81 17.40 -4.25
C LEU A 84 -0.63 17.90 -4.07
N LEU A 85 -1.44 17.23 -3.24
CA LEU A 85 -2.84 17.56 -3.00
C LEU A 85 -2.98 18.71 -2.01
#